data_AF-A0A3P7D9U2-F1
#
_entry.id   AF-A0A3P7D9U2-F1
#
_cell.length_a   1.000
_cell.length_b   1.000
_cell.length_c   1.000
_cell.angle_alpha   90.00
_cell.angle_beta   90.00
_cell.angle_gamma   90.00
#
_symmetry.space_group_name_H-M   'P 1'
#
loop_
_entity.id
_entity.type
_entity.pdbx_description
1 polymer ?
#
loop_
_entity_poly.entity_id
_entity_poly.type
_entity_poly.pdbx_seq_one_letter_code
_entity_poly.pdbx_strand_id
1 'polypeptide(L)'
;MATILANCIALAINHPYPQGDFNATNLALEKTELFFLIIFTMESLLKIIAYGFVLHPDAYLRNFWNVLDFSIVVIGLGSKCLENTKLDVKSLRAFRVLRPLRLVSGLPSLQVVLNSIFTAMVPLFHIGLLVIFVITVYAIIGLELFQSKLHATCYFVNSNDSCKFHEKKTNSTSSMGFNCSELGPGYVCRDLPEELGERYAGPTDGLVNFDNFLYAMLTVFTCVTMEGWTTVGYHVSRAVWCLTPLHPCPRETAEYPQMRLLPSRPENISYLCFHPLKVCLFMVHVVLLQFAVNLLIVTVDLRSIFRTISFLAHSSPV
;
A
#
# COMPACT_ATOMS: atom_id res chain seq x y z
N MET A 1 30.03 -17.85 -6.10
CA MET A 1 29.84 -16.66 -5.23
C MET A 1 30.28 -15.36 -5.90
N ALA A 2 31.54 -15.23 -6.35
CA ALA A 2 32.01 -14.01 -7.04
C ALA A 2 31.14 -13.63 -8.26
N THR A 3 30.65 -14.63 -9.02
CA THR A 3 29.71 -14.46 -10.13
C THR A 3 28.37 -13.86 -9.70
N ILE A 4 27.85 -14.24 -8.54
CA ILE A 4 26.59 -13.72 -7.98
C ILE A 4 26.79 -12.26 -7.56
N LEU A 5 27.89 -11.96 -6.87
CA LEU A 5 28.22 -10.59 -6.44
C LEU A 5 28.42 -9.66 -7.64
N ALA A 6 29.14 -10.10 -8.67
CA ALA A 6 29.33 -9.33 -9.90
C ALA A 6 28.00 -9.06 -10.62
N ASN A 7 27.08 -10.04 -10.63
CA ASN A 7 25.74 -9.84 -11.17
C ASN A 7 24.89 -8.86 -10.33
N CYS A 8 25.03 -8.86 -8.99
CA CYS A 8 24.36 -7.88 -8.13
C CYS A 8 24.89 -6.45 -8.37
N ILE A 9 26.21 -6.29 -8.55
CA ILE A 9 26.82 -5.00 -8.87
C ILE A 9 26.35 -4.52 -10.26
N ALA A 10 26.28 -5.41 -11.24
CA ALA A 10 25.74 -5.08 -12.57
C ALA A 10 24.28 -4.58 -12.49
N LEU A 11 23.45 -5.24 -11.68
CA LEU A 11 22.07 -4.80 -11.41
C LEU A 11 22.02 -3.42 -10.73
N ALA A 12 22.94 -3.12 -9.80
CA ALA A 12 22.99 -1.85 -9.09
C ALA A 12 23.42 -0.67 -9.98
N ILE A 13 24.25 -0.92 -11.01
CA ILE A 13 24.72 0.10 -11.96
C ILE A 13 23.64 0.41 -13.02
N ASN A 14 22.62 -0.45 -13.16
CA ASN A 14 21.58 -0.28 -14.16
C ASN A 14 20.72 0.97 -13.86
N HIS A 15 20.75 1.95 -14.76
CA HIS A 15 19.98 3.18 -14.62
C HIS A 15 18.70 3.11 -15.48
N PRO A 16 17.50 3.12 -14.88
CA PRO A 16 16.25 3.12 -15.63
C PRO A 16 16.01 4.50 -16.25
N TYR A 17 16.00 4.58 -17.58
CA TYR A 17 15.60 5.79 -18.28
C TYR A 17 14.11 5.75 -18.63
N PRO A 18 13.38 6.88 -18.52
CA PRO A 18 12.01 6.96 -18.99
C PRO A 18 11.95 6.74 -20.51
N GLN A 19 10.80 6.30 -21.01
CA GLN A 19 10.49 6.15 -22.45
C GLN A 19 11.31 5.10 -23.23
N GLY A 20 12.12 4.27 -22.55
CA GLY A 20 12.84 3.18 -23.20
C GLY A 20 14.12 3.61 -23.92
N ASP A 21 14.72 4.74 -23.51
CA ASP A 21 16.04 5.14 -23.97
C ASP A 21 17.12 4.20 -23.42
N PHE A 22 18.14 3.90 -24.24
CA PHE A 22 19.24 3.02 -23.87
C PHE A 22 20.59 3.71 -24.09
N ASN A 23 21.46 3.66 -23.10
CA ASN A 23 22.87 4.06 -23.24
C ASN A 23 23.74 2.84 -23.57
N ALA A 24 24.97 3.06 -24.06
CA ALA A 24 25.96 2.02 -24.33
C ALA A 24 26.25 1.15 -23.08
N THR A 25 26.13 1.72 -21.88
CA THR A 25 26.24 1.01 -20.59
C THR A 25 25.12 -0.02 -20.42
N ASN A 26 23.88 0.31 -20.76
CA ASN A 26 22.73 -0.60 -20.65
C ASN A 26 22.83 -1.77 -21.63
N LEU A 27 23.36 -1.52 -22.84
CA LEU A 27 23.63 -2.58 -23.82
C LEU A 27 24.73 -3.54 -23.34
N ALA A 28 25.79 -3.03 -22.71
CA ALA A 28 26.84 -3.85 -22.12
C ALA A 28 26.33 -4.67 -20.92
N LEU A 29 25.47 -4.07 -20.08
CA LEU A 29 24.83 -4.74 -18.96
C LEU A 29 23.93 -5.89 -19.43
N GLU A 30 23.16 -5.72 -20.50
CA GLU A 30 22.32 -6.79 -21.03
C GLU A 30 23.14 -8.00 -21.51
N LYS A 31 24.26 -7.76 -22.21
CA LYS A 31 25.18 -8.84 -22.61
C LYS A 31 25.78 -9.55 -21.40
N THR A 32 26.14 -8.78 -20.38
CA THR A 32 26.70 -9.29 -19.12
C THR A 32 25.67 -10.16 -18.36
N GLU A 33 24.39 -9.76 -18.37
CA GLU A 33 23.32 -10.55 -17.76
C GLU A 33 23.08 -11.88 -18.48
N LEU A 34 23.18 -11.91 -19.81
CA LEU A 34 23.09 -13.16 -20.59
C LEU A 34 24.27 -14.08 -20.24
N PHE A 35 25.48 -13.54 -20.13
CA PHE A 35 26.66 -14.30 -19.72
C PHE A 35 26.48 -14.96 -18.35
N PHE A 36 26.02 -14.22 -17.34
CA PHE A 36 25.75 -14.80 -16.02
C PHE A 36 24.65 -15.86 -16.05
N LEU A 37 23.59 -15.65 -16.85
CA LEU A 37 22.51 -16.62 -17.01
C LEU A 37 23.02 -17.95 -17.58
N ILE A 38 23.91 -17.91 -18.58
CA ILE A 38 24.51 -19.12 -19.16
C ILE A 38 25.32 -19.88 -18.10
N ILE A 39 26.17 -19.19 -17.33
CA ILE A 39 26.96 -19.82 -16.26
C ILE A 39 26.05 -20.52 -15.24
N PHE A 40 25.00 -19.85 -14.79
CA PHE A 40 24.09 -20.43 -13.80
C PHE A 40 23.25 -21.60 -14.37
N THR A 41 22.90 -21.52 -15.65
CA THR A 41 22.23 -22.63 -16.34
C THR A 41 23.13 -23.86 -16.33
N MET A 42 24.40 -23.70 -16.69
CA MET A 42 25.38 -24.79 -16.66
C MET A 42 25.59 -25.35 -15.25
N GLU A 43 25.70 -24.48 -14.23
CA GLU A 43 25.81 -24.90 -12.83
C GLU A 43 24.61 -25.76 -12.39
N SER A 44 23.38 -25.33 -12.70
CA SER A 44 22.16 -26.07 -12.35
C SER A 44 22.05 -27.42 -13.08
N LEU A 45 22.40 -27.46 -14.37
CA LEU A 45 22.39 -28.69 -15.17
C LEU A 45 23.41 -29.71 -14.65
N LEU A 46 24.62 -29.26 -14.29
CA LEU A 46 25.64 -30.13 -13.70
C LEU A 46 25.16 -30.74 -12.37
N LYS A 47 24.50 -29.96 -11.51
CA LYS A 47 23.93 -30.46 -10.24
C LYS A 47 22.81 -31.48 -10.48
N ILE A 48 21.95 -31.24 -11.48
CA ILE A 48 20.87 -32.16 -11.84
C ILE A 48 21.42 -33.51 -12.31
N ILE A 49 22.46 -33.50 -13.15
CA ILE A 49 23.10 -34.72 -13.66
C ILE A 49 23.80 -35.47 -12.52
N ALA A 50 24.46 -34.75 -11.59
CA ALA A 50 25.21 -35.37 -10.49
C ALA A 50 24.32 -36.01 -9.41
N TYR A 51 23.24 -35.34 -8.99
CA TYR A 51 22.37 -35.81 -7.90
C TYR A 51 21.15 -36.62 -8.39
N GLY A 52 20.87 -36.61 -9.70
CA GLY A 52 19.68 -37.20 -10.27
C GLY A 52 18.43 -36.31 -10.09
N PHE A 53 17.49 -36.42 -11.03
CA PHE A 53 16.36 -35.47 -11.12
C PHE A 53 15.31 -35.69 -10.00
N VAL A 54 14.85 -36.93 -9.77
CA VAL A 54 13.70 -37.20 -8.86
C VAL A 54 13.83 -38.50 -8.05
N LEU A 55 14.46 -39.57 -8.58
CA LEU A 55 14.29 -40.93 -8.05
C LEU A 55 15.29 -41.36 -6.95
N HIS A 56 16.31 -40.55 -6.63
CA HIS A 56 17.26 -40.86 -5.56
C HIS A 56 16.90 -40.18 -4.23
N PRO A 57 17.25 -40.76 -3.06
CA PRO A 57 16.95 -40.18 -1.75
C PRO A 57 17.59 -38.80 -1.51
N ASP A 58 18.68 -38.50 -2.23
CA ASP A 58 19.33 -37.18 -2.31
C ASP A 58 18.95 -36.38 -3.57
N ALA A 59 17.72 -36.57 -4.08
CA ALA A 59 17.24 -35.90 -5.28
C ALA A 59 17.33 -34.37 -5.16
N TYR A 60 17.78 -33.74 -6.25
CA TYR A 60 18.01 -32.31 -6.36
C TYR A 60 16.80 -31.47 -5.93
N LEU A 61 15.57 -31.92 -6.25
CA LEU A 61 14.33 -31.19 -5.97
C LEU A 61 13.86 -31.28 -4.51
N ARG A 62 14.44 -32.13 -3.66
CA ARG A 62 14.05 -32.21 -2.24
C ARG A 62 14.66 -31.10 -1.39
N ASN A 63 15.75 -30.49 -1.87
CA ASN A 63 16.37 -29.36 -1.20
C ASN A 63 15.74 -28.04 -1.69
N PHE A 64 15.05 -27.34 -0.79
CA PHE A 64 14.38 -26.06 -1.08
C PHE A 64 15.31 -25.03 -1.74
N TRP A 65 16.58 -24.98 -1.32
CA TRP A 65 17.55 -24.03 -1.85
C TRP A 65 17.95 -24.33 -3.30
N ASN A 66 18.01 -25.60 -3.67
CA ASN A 66 18.27 -26.03 -5.04
C ASN A 66 17.06 -25.78 -5.94
N VAL A 67 15.84 -25.97 -5.42
CA VAL A 67 14.59 -25.65 -6.13
C VAL A 67 14.50 -24.15 -6.41
N LEU A 68 14.84 -23.31 -5.42
CA LEU A 68 14.90 -21.85 -5.59
C LEU A 68 15.90 -21.47 -6.70
N ASP A 69 17.12 -22.02 -6.67
CA ASP A 69 18.13 -21.77 -7.70
C ASP A 69 17.65 -22.14 -9.11
N PHE A 70 17.05 -23.34 -9.25
CA PHE A 70 16.49 -23.82 -10.51
C PHE A 70 15.34 -22.94 -11.02
N SER A 71 14.39 -22.56 -10.15
CA SER A 71 13.29 -21.67 -10.53
C SER A 71 13.78 -20.34 -11.11
N ILE A 72 14.84 -19.75 -10.54
CA ILE A 72 15.42 -18.51 -11.06
C ILE A 72 16.05 -18.73 -12.44
N VAL A 73 16.67 -19.90 -12.71
CA VAL A 73 17.20 -20.23 -14.05
C VAL A 73 16.07 -20.33 -15.05
N VAL A 74 15.00 -21.07 -14.71
CA VAL A 74 13.84 -21.30 -15.58
C VAL A 74 13.14 -19.98 -15.90
N ILE A 75 12.88 -19.13 -14.91
CA ILE A 75 12.29 -17.80 -15.12
C ILE A 75 13.21 -16.95 -16.02
N GLY A 76 14.52 -16.96 -15.77
CA GLY A 76 15.49 -16.21 -16.59
C GLY A 76 15.52 -16.65 -18.05
N LEU A 77 15.56 -17.96 -18.31
CA LEU A 77 15.52 -18.54 -19.66
C LEU A 77 14.18 -18.25 -20.35
N GLY A 78 13.07 -18.41 -19.62
CA GLY A 78 11.73 -18.10 -20.10
C GLY A 78 11.59 -16.65 -20.54
N SER A 79 12.07 -15.71 -19.73
CA SER A 79 12.07 -14.28 -20.08
C SER A 79 12.85 -13.98 -21.36
N LYS A 80 14.00 -14.65 -21.59
CA LYS A 80 14.81 -14.46 -22.82
C LYS A 80 14.22 -15.15 -24.04
N CYS A 81 13.60 -16.31 -23.87
CA CYS A 81 12.89 -16.99 -24.94
C CYS A 81 11.68 -16.16 -25.41
N LEU A 82 10.94 -15.56 -24.47
CA LEU A 82 9.76 -14.76 -24.78
C LEU A 82 10.10 -13.39 -25.41
N GLU A 83 11.24 -12.79 -25.04
CA GLU A 83 11.77 -11.56 -25.67
C GLU A 83 11.99 -11.74 -27.20
N ASN A 84 12.38 -12.95 -27.63
CA ASN A 84 12.52 -13.27 -29.06
C ASN A 84 11.18 -13.34 -29.82
N THR A 85 10.05 -13.43 -29.11
CA THR A 85 8.70 -13.59 -29.70
C THR A 85 7.89 -12.29 -29.79
N LYS A 86 8.51 -11.11 -29.58
CA LYS A 86 7.89 -9.76 -29.65
C LYS A 86 6.71 -9.51 -28.68
N LEU A 87 6.49 -10.37 -27.69
CA LEU A 87 5.54 -10.11 -26.62
C LEU A 87 6.12 -9.10 -25.62
N ASP A 88 5.26 -8.26 -25.01
CA ASP A 88 5.71 -7.22 -24.07
C ASP A 88 6.17 -7.86 -22.74
N VAL A 89 7.48 -8.06 -22.62
CA VAL A 89 8.14 -8.74 -21.49
C VAL A 89 8.64 -7.78 -20.40
N LYS A 90 8.18 -6.52 -20.37
CA LYS A 90 8.63 -5.52 -19.38
C LYS A 90 8.52 -6.01 -17.94
N SER A 91 7.41 -6.67 -17.58
CA SER A 91 7.19 -7.21 -16.24
C SER A 91 8.11 -8.38 -15.90
N LEU A 92 8.44 -9.23 -16.90
CA LEU A 92 9.30 -10.40 -16.69
C LEU A 92 10.76 -10.05 -16.43
N ARG A 93 11.18 -8.83 -16.80
CA ARG A 93 12.50 -8.28 -16.48
C ARG A 93 12.67 -8.01 -14.99
N ALA A 94 11.57 -7.70 -14.27
CA ALA A 94 11.60 -7.43 -12.83
C ALA A 94 12.04 -8.67 -12.02
N PHE A 95 11.73 -9.89 -12.47
CA PHE A 95 12.14 -11.12 -11.78
C PHE A 95 13.66 -11.31 -11.68
N ARG A 96 14.47 -10.56 -12.46
CA ARG A 96 15.93 -10.56 -12.30
C ARG A 96 16.37 -10.04 -10.92
N VAL A 97 15.51 -9.29 -10.22
CA VAL A 97 15.70 -8.85 -8.82
C VAL A 97 15.76 -10.02 -7.82
N LEU A 98 15.32 -11.21 -8.21
CA LEU A 98 15.37 -12.41 -7.35
C LEU A 98 16.75 -13.09 -7.36
N ARG A 99 17.65 -12.77 -8.30
CA ARG A 99 18.99 -13.38 -8.40
C ARG A 99 19.85 -13.25 -7.13
N PRO A 100 19.84 -12.13 -6.37
CA PRO A 100 20.55 -12.02 -5.10
C PRO A 100 20.13 -13.08 -4.07
N LEU A 101 18.91 -13.64 -4.14
CA LEU A 101 18.50 -14.73 -3.25
C LEU A 101 19.38 -15.99 -3.41
N ARG A 102 20.07 -16.18 -4.54
CA ARG A 102 21.03 -17.28 -4.72
C ARG A 102 22.25 -17.17 -3.81
N LEU A 103 22.58 -15.96 -3.33
CA LEU A 103 23.64 -15.76 -2.35
C LEU A 103 23.30 -16.50 -1.04
N VAL A 104 22.02 -16.56 -0.69
CA VAL A 104 21.52 -17.30 0.46
C VAL A 104 21.71 -18.80 0.28
N SER A 105 21.36 -19.35 -0.88
CA SER A 105 21.59 -20.78 -1.15
C SER A 105 23.07 -21.15 -1.17
N GLY A 106 23.98 -20.19 -1.43
CA GLY A 106 25.43 -20.40 -1.40
C GLY A 106 26.06 -20.33 -0.02
N LEU A 107 25.45 -19.63 0.94
CA LEU A 107 26.02 -19.38 2.26
C LEU A 107 25.21 -20.11 3.36
N PRO A 108 25.74 -21.20 3.95
CA PRO A 108 25.00 -21.99 4.95
C PRO A 108 24.62 -21.16 6.19
N SER A 109 25.45 -20.18 6.58
CA SER A 109 25.16 -19.28 7.70
C SER A 109 23.89 -18.45 7.48
N LEU A 110 23.62 -17.99 6.25
CA LEU A 110 22.41 -17.22 5.94
C LEU A 110 21.15 -18.10 5.92
N GLN A 111 21.29 -19.37 5.55
CA GLN A 111 20.19 -20.33 5.55
C GLN A 111 19.67 -20.56 6.96
N VAL A 112 20.58 -20.71 7.94
CA VAL A 112 20.20 -20.85 9.35
C VAL A 112 19.43 -19.62 9.83
N VAL A 113 19.90 -18.42 9.50
CA VAL A 113 19.25 -17.16 9.88
C VAL A 113 17.84 -17.06 9.30
N LEU A 114 17.66 -17.32 8.00
CA LEU A 114 16.34 -17.25 7.37
C LEU A 114 15.39 -18.34 7.86
N ASN A 115 15.91 -19.54 8.15
CA ASN A 115 15.09 -20.60 8.74
C ASN A 115 14.57 -20.19 10.12
N SER A 116 15.40 -19.51 10.92
CA SER A 116 14.96 -18.93 12.19
C SER A 116 13.89 -17.85 12.00
N ILE A 117 14.02 -17.00 10.98
CA ILE A 117 13.01 -15.99 10.64
C ILE A 117 11.68 -16.66 10.26
N PHE A 118 11.68 -17.62 9.34
CA PHE A 118 10.46 -18.30 8.91
C PHE A 118 9.78 -19.03 10.08
N THR A 119 10.57 -19.66 10.96
CA THR A 119 10.03 -20.31 12.17
C THR A 119 9.37 -19.28 13.10
N ALA A 120 9.94 -18.09 13.25
CA ALA A 120 9.37 -17.00 14.04
C ALA A 120 8.13 -16.34 13.39
N MET A 121 7.97 -16.41 12.07
CA MET A 121 6.80 -15.83 11.38
C MET A 121 5.50 -16.59 11.66
N VAL A 122 5.54 -17.90 11.90
CA VAL A 122 4.35 -18.74 12.13
C VAL A 122 3.49 -18.23 13.31
N PRO A 123 4.03 -17.99 14.52
CA PRO A 123 3.23 -17.46 15.62
C PRO A 123 2.73 -16.02 15.36
N LEU A 124 3.49 -15.20 14.64
CA LEU A 124 3.09 -13.83 14.28
C LEU A 124 1.92 -13.82 13.29
N PHE A 125 1.79 -14.85 12.44
CA PHE A 125 0.69 -14.95 11.47
C PHE A 125 -0.68 -14.97 12.15
N HIS A 126 -0.83 -15.64 13.30
CA HIS A 126 -2.08 -15.66 14.05
C HIS A 126 -2.48 -14.28 14.56
N ILE A 127 -1.51 -13.49 15.02
CA ILE A 127 -1.73 -12.10 15.45
C ILE A 127 -2.05 -11.22 14.23
N GLY A 128 -1.32 -11.41 13.12
CA GLY A 128 -1.57 -10.70 11.88
C GLY A 128 -2.98 -10.92 11.33
N LEU A 129 -3.51 -12.14 11.42
CA LEU A 129 -4.89 -12.45 11.03
C LEU A 129 -5.90 -11.68 11.89
N LEU A 130 -5.68 -11.61 13.20
CA LEU A 130 -6.52 -10.81 14.10
C LEU A 130 -6.51 -9.32 13.72
N VAL A 131 -5.34 -8.77 13.41
CA VAL A 131 -5.21 -7.37 12.98
C VAL A 131 -5.95 -7.11 11.65
N ILE A 132 -5.83 -8.00 10.67
CA ILE A 132 -6.55 -7.88 9.39
C ILE A 132 -8.07 -7.94 9.60
N PHE A 133 -8.55 -8.83 10.48
CA PHE A 133 -9.96 -8.92 10.83
C PHE A 133 -10.48 -7.62 11.45
N VAL A 134 -9.73 -7.05 12.40
CA VAL A 134 -10.03 -5.76 13.01
C VAL A 134 -10.08 -4.65 11.97
N ILE A 135 -9.07 -4.55 11.08
CA ILE A 135 -9.04 -3.55 10.01
C ILE A 135 -10.29 -3.68 9.13
N THR A 136 -10.70 -4.91 8.82
CA THR A 136 -11.92 -5.19 8.03
C THR A 136 -13.17 -4.64 8.71
N VAL A 137 -13.34 -4.87 10.02
CA VAL A 137 -14.48 -4.35 10.79
C VAL A 137 -14.50 -2.82 10.76
N TYR A 138 -13.37 -2.17 11.02
CA TYR A 138 -13.29 -0.71 10.99
C TYR A 138 -13.44 -0.13 9.57
N ALA A 139 -13.03 -0.84 8.53
CA ALA A 139 -13.24 -0.44 7.14
C ALA A 139 -14.72 -0.45 6.77
N ILE A 140 -15.48 -1.47 7.18
CA ILE A 140 -16.94 -1.53 6.97
C ILE A 140 -17.63 -0.39 7.72
N ILE A 141 -17.26 -0.17 8.99
CA ILE A 141 -17.80 0.95 9.77
C ILE A 141 -17.46 2.29 9.09
N GLY A 142 -16.23 2.49 8.65
CA GLY A 142 -15.80 3.70 7.97
C GLY A 142 -16.55 3.93 6.65
N LEU A 143 -16.80 2.87 5.88
CA LEU A 143 -17.58 2.91 4.66
C LEU A 143 -19.01 3.37 4.95
N GLU A 144 -19.73 2.70 5.84
CA GLU A 144 -21.12 3.06 6.18
C GLU A 144 -21.26 4.49 6.73
N LEU A 145 -20.23 5.00 7.44
CA LEU A 145 -20.27 6.32 8.06
C LEU A 145 -19.83 7.46 7.13
N PHE A 146 -18.85 7.21 6.26
CA PHE A 146 -18.16 8.26 5.50
C PHE A 146 -18.25 8.09 3.98
N GLN A 147 -19.09 7.17 3.49
CA GLN A 147 -19.33 6.98 2.06
C GLN A 147 -19.69 8.30 1.38
N SER A 148 -18.92 8.62 0.33
CA SER A 148 -19.07 9.80 -0.52
C SER A 148 -19.06 11.15 0.18
N LYS A 149 -18.61 11.21 1.43
CA LYS A 149 -18.48 12.48 2.18
C LYS A 149 -17.21 13.24 1.84
N LEU A 150 -16.15 12.54 1.43
CA LEU A 150 -14.83 13.11 1.17
C LEU A 150 -14.67 13.78 -0.21
N HIS A 151 -15.72 13.76 -1.04
CA HIS A 151 -15.75 14.42 -2.34
C HIS A 151 -16.22 15.88 -2.28
N ALA A 152 -16.76 16.32 -1.14
CA ALA A 152 -17.14 17.72 -0.97
C ALA A 152 -15.90 18.60 -0.91
N THR A 153 -15.87 19.68 -1.68
CA THR A 153 -14.80 20.68 -1.62
C THR A 153 -15.35 22.07 -1.86
N CYS A 154 -14.50 23.09 -1.66
CA CYS A 154 -14.82 24.47 -1.98
C CYS A 154 -14.80 24.71 -3.50
N TYR A 155 -15.97 25.09 -4.02
CA TYR A 155 -16.13 25.54 -5.40
C TYR A 155 -16.48 27.02 -5.43
N PHE A 156 -15.93 27.73 -6.41
CA PHE A 156 -16.34 29.10 -6.69
C PHE A 156 -17.56 29.10 -7.61
N VAL A 157 -18.65 29.72 -7.17
CA VAL A 157 -19.88 29.83 -7.96
C VAL A 157 -19.81 31.12 -8.78
N ASN A 158 -19.61 30.99 -10.10
CA ASN A 158 -19.76 32.12 -11.02
C ASN A 158 -21.24 32.38 -11.31
N SER A 159 -21.58 33.62 -11.65
CA SER A 159 -22.94 34.04 -12.06
C SER A 159 -23.49 33.33 -13.32
N ASN A 160 -22.65 32.55 -14.02
CA ASN A 160 -23.02 31.73 -15.19
C ASN A 160 -23.19 30.24 -14.83
N ASP A 161 -23.45 29.90 -13.57
CA ASP A 161 -23.58 28.54 -13.01
C ASP A 161 -22.37 27.59 -13.20
N SER A 162 -21.29 28.03 -13.85
CA SER A 162 -20.05 27.26 -13.96
C SER A 162 -19.33 27.24 -12.61
N CYS A 163 -19.17 26.06 -12.01
CA CYS A 163 -18.40 25.88 -10.79
C CYS A 163 -16.97 25.46 -11.13
N LYS A 164 -15.98 26.25 -10.72
CA LYS A 164 -14.56 25.88 -10.89
C LYS A 164 -13.98 25.40 -9.58
N PHE A 165 -13.27 24.27 -9.64
CA PHE A 165 -12.52 23.76 -8.51
C PHE A 165 -11.42 24.76 -8.14
N HIS A 166 -11.30 25.10 -6.86
CA HIS A 166 -10.17 25.87 -6.38
C HIS A 166 -8.94 24.96 -6.30
N GLU A 167 -8.24 24.81 -7.42
CA GLU A 167 -6.93 24.20 -7.46
C GLU A 167 -5.99 25.09 -6.63
N LYS A 168 -5.51 24.59 -5.48
CA LYS A 168 -4.53 25.31 -4.67
C LYS A 168 -3.28 25.60 -5.50
N LYS A 169 -3.22 26.79 -6.08
CA LYS A 169 -2.02 27.38 -6.70
C LYS A 169 -1.54 28.54 -5.85
N THR A 170 -1.23 28.32 -4.57
CA THR A 170 -0.42 29.28 -3.79
C THR A 170 0.42 28.56 -2.73
N ASN A 171 1.68 29.02 -2.62
CA ASN A 171 2.73 28.52 -1.73
C ASN A 171 2.51 28.78 -0.23
N SER A 172 1.28 29.05 0.20
CA SER A 172 1.00 29.40 1.59
C SER A 172 -0.36 28.86 2.00
N THR A 173 -0.37 28.01 3.02
CA THR A 173 -1.50 27.36 3.70
C THR A 173 -2.01 26.05 3.09
N SER A 174 -1.57 24.98 3.72
CA SER A 174 -2.10 23.61 3.72
C SER A 174 -3.52 23.48 4.33
N SER A 175 -4.34 24.54 4.36
CA SER A 175 -5.74 24.48 4.81
C SER A 175 -6.63 23.82 3.76
N MET A 176 -6.81 22.53 3.95
CA MET A 176 -7.59 21.54 3.19
C MET A 176 -8.90 22.09 2.61
N GLY A 177 -9.33 21.56 1.46
CA GLY A 177 -10.46 22.01 0.62
C GLY A 177 -11.87 22.00 1.24
N PHE A 178 -12.01 22.09 2.55
CA PHE A 178 -13.27 21.93 3.28
C PHE A 178 -13.64 23.16 4.14
N ASN A 179 -12.79 24.20 4.24
CA ASN A 179 -13.09 25.45 4.95
C ASN A 179 -13.25 26.62 3.96
N CYS A 180 -14.44 26.78 3.40
CA CYS A 180 -14.68 27.73 2.32
C CYS A 180 -14.89 29.17 2.79
N SER A 181 -15.16 29.38 4.09
CA SER A 181 -15.38 30.72 4.64
C SER A 181 -14.12 31.60 4.66
N GLU A 182 -12.93 30.99 4.62
CA GLU A 182 -11.65 31.72 4.58
C GLU A 182 -11.26 32.17 3.16
N LEU A 183 -11.86 31.60 2.11
CA LEU A 183 -11.50 31.89 0.72
C LEU A 183 -12.21 33.13 0.13
N GLY A 184 -13.29 33.61 0.76
CA GLY A 184 -14.02 34.83 0.38
C GLY A 184 -15.49 34.59 0.00
N PRO A 185 -16.24 35.67 -0.28
CA PRO A 185 -17.65 35.58 -0.68
C PRO A 185 -17.78 34.92 -2.06
N GLY A 186 -18.62 33.89 -2.16
CA GLY A 186 -18.87 33.13 -3.41
C GLY A 186 -18.30 31.71 -3.46
N TYR A 187 -17.57 31.27 -2.42
CA TYR A 187 -17.14 29.89 -2.27
C TYR A 187 -18.16 29.07 -1.48
N VAL A 188 -18.58 27.93 -2.04
CA VAL A 188 -19.54 27.01 -1.40
C VAL A 188 -18.92 25.63 -1.31
N CYS A 189 -19.09 24.98 -0.15
CA CYS A 189 -18.70 23.59 0.04
C CYS A 189 -19.82 22.68 -0.48
N ARG A 190 -19.56 21.91 -1.54
CA ARG A 190 -20.55 20.97 -2.12
C ARG A 190 -19.83 19.82 -2.82
N ASP A 191 -20.47 18.67 -2.87
CA ASP A 191 -20.12 17.59 -3.81
C ASP A 191 -20.82 17.88 -5.14
N LEU A 192 -20.06 18.18 -6.20
CA LEU A 192 -20.61 18.45 -7.52
C LEU A 192 -20.66 17.17 -8.37
N PRO A 193 -21.79 16.92 -9.06
CA PRO A 193 -21.82 15.91 -10.11
C PRO A 193 -20.95 16.36 -11.28
N GLU A 194 -20.34 15.39 -11.97
CA GLU A 194 -19.40 15.59 -13.09
C GLU A 194 -20.01 16.39 -14.26
N GLU A 195 -21.34 16.42 -14.35
CA GLU A 195 -22.08 17.17 -15.38
C GLU A 195 -22.01 18.70 -15.22
N LEU A 196 -21.73 19.21 -14.01
CA LEU A 196 -21.71 20.65 -13.70
C LEU A 196 -20.28 21.22 -13.57
N GLY A 197 -19.25 20.36 -13.61
CA GLY A 197 -17.84 20.73 -13.51
C GLY A 197 -16.93 19.55 -13.14
N GLU A 198 -15.63 19.81 -13.01
CA GLU A 198 -14.65 18.79 -12.59
C GLU A 198 -14.93 18.33 -11.14
N ARG A 199 -15.32 17.05 -11.00
CA ARG A 199 -15.57 16.43 -9.69
C ARG A 199 -14.27 16.25 -8.94
N TYR A 200 -14.26 16.67 -7.67
CA TYR A 200 -13.11 16.46 -6.80
C TYR A 200 -12.92 14.97 -6.51
N ALA A 201 -11.78 14.41 -6.93
CA ALA A 201 -11.45 13.00 -6.73
C ALA A 201 -11.32 12.61 -5.25
N GLY A 202 -11.09 13.58 -4.37
CA GLY A 202 -10.86 13.37 -2.93
C GLY A 202 -9.42 13.70 -2.53
N PRO A 203 -9.10 13.62 -1.22
CA PRO A 203 -7.76 13.85 -0.71
C PRO A 203 -6.72 12.91 -1.35
N THR A 204 -5.51 13.43 -1.60
CA THR A 204 -4.39 12.67 -2.20
C THR A 204 -4.81 11.99 -3.51
N ASP A 205 -5.34 12.77 -4.45
CA ASP A 205 -5.82 12.30 -5.77
C ASP A 205 -6.82 11.13 -5.69
N GLY A 206 -7.62 11.09 -4.63
CA GLY A 206 -8.64 10.06 -4.41
C GLY A 206 -8.11 8.74 -3.83
N LEU A 207 -6.85 8.65 -3.37
CA LEU A 207 -6.37 7.46 -2.67
C LEU A 207 -7.01 7.29 -1.28
N VAL A 208 -7.30 8.40 -0.60
CA VAL A 208 -7.87 8.41 0.75
C VAL A 208 -9.38 8.65 0.63
N ASN A 209 -10.15 7.56 0.59
CA ASN A 209 -11.61 7.60 0.51
C ASN A 209 -12.25 6.41 1.24
N PHE A 210 -13.57 6.51 1.46
CA PHE A 210 -14.40 5.45 2.06
C PHE A 210 -15.51 4.98 1.11
N ASP A 211 -15.34 5.16 -0.20
CA ASP A 211 -16.39 4.84 -1.19
C ASP A 211 -16.44 3.35 -1.55
N ASN A 212 -15.28 2.68 -1.53
CA ASN A 212 -15.18 1.25 -1.78
C ASN A 212 -14.51 0.55 -0.59
N PHE A 213 -14.86 -0.72 -0.39
CA PHE A 213 -14.31 -1.54 0.69
C PHE A 213 -12.77 -1.57 0.71
N LEU A 214 -12.12 -1.71 -0.46
CA LEU A 214 -10.66 -1.79 -0.54
C LEU A 214 -9.97 -0.46 -0.21
N TYR A 215 -10.52 0.68 -0.64
CA TYR A 215 -9.98 1.99 -0.31
C TYR A 215 -10.24 2.37 1.15
N ALA A 216 -11.39 1.97 1.71
CA ALA A 216 -11.66 2.10 3.14
C ALA A 216 -10.66 1.27 3.96
N MET A 217 -10.37 0.03 3.54
CA MET A 217 -9.35 -0.82 4.15
C MET A 217 -7.95 -0.19 4.09
N LEU A 218 -7.55 0.36 2.95
CA LEU A 218 -6.28 1.06 2.78
C LEU A 218 -6.18 2.28 3.70
N THR A 219 -7.24 3.10 3.77
CA THR A 219 -7.30 4.29 4.62
C THR A 219 -7.20 3.94 6.11
N VAL A 220 -7.92 2.89 6.54
CA VAL A 220 -7.82 2.39 7.92
C VAL A 220 -6.43 1.81 8.19
N PHE A 221 -5.84 1.07 7.25
CA PHE A 221 -4.48 0.56 7.38
C PHE A 221 -3.45 1.69 7.58
N THR A 222 -3.53 2.76 6.79
CA THR A 222 -2.69 3.96 6.97
C THR A 222 -2.87 4.56 8.38
N CYS A 223 -4.12 4.63 8.88
CA CYS A 223 -4.38 5.11 10.24
C CYS A 223 -3.78 4.20 11.32
N VAL A 224 -3.88 2.87 11.14
CA VAL A 224 -3.30 1.86 12.03
C VAL A 224 -1.78 1.94 12.04
N THR A 225 -1.13 2.24 10.91
CA THR A 225 0.33 2.42 10.84
C THR A 225 0.84 3.68 11.53
N MET A 226 -0.03 4.54 12.08
CA MET A 226 0.31 5.83 12.70
C MET A 226 0.94 6.86 11.74
N GLU A 227 0.87 6.63 10.45
CA GLU A 227 1.36 7.55 9.43
C GLU A 227 0.19 8.30 8.82
N GLY A 228 0.17 9.63 8.90
CA GLY A 228 -0.89 10.45 8.29
C GLY A 228 -2.30 10.30 8.88
N TRP A 229 -2.49 9.56 9.98
CA TRP A 229 -3.80 9.34 10.63
C TRP A 229 -4.48 10.65 11.06
N THR A 230 -3.71 11.63 11.52
CA THR A 230 -4.21 12.96 11.90
C THR A 230 -4.78 13.68 10.68
N THR A 231 -4.07 13.61 9.55
CA THR A 231 -4.50 14.19 8.26
C THR A 231 -5.83 13.60 7.80
N VAL A 232 -5.96 12.26 7.84
CA VAL A 232 -7.23 11.57 7.54
C VAL A 232 -8.33 12.03 8.51
N GLY A 233 -8.03 12.08 9.81
CA GLY A 233 -8.97 12.57 10.83
C GLY A 233 -9.45 14.00 10.56
N TYR A 234 -8.55 14.90 10.16
CA TYR A 234 -8.91 16.27 9.79
C TYR A 234 -9.75 16.34 8.52
N HIS A 235 -9.47 15.52 7.50
CA HIS A 235 -10.29 15.45 6.29
C HIS A 235 -11.70 14.99 6.60
N VAL A 236 -11.85 13.89 7.35
CA VAL A 236 -13.17 13.36 7.74
C VAL A 236 -13.92 14.35 8.61
N SER A 237 -13.23 14.92 9.62
CA SER A 237 -13.82 15.95 10.49
C SER A 237 -14.37 17.08 9.62
N ARG A 238 -13.53 17.73 8.82
CA ARG A 238 -13.94 18.90 8.03
C ARG A 238 -15.02 18.59 6.98
N ALA A 239 -14.97 17.41 6.36
CA ALA A 239 -16.02 16.97 5.43
C ALA A 239 -17.38 16.83 6.12
N VAL A 240 -17.42 16.26 7.33
CA VAL A 240 -18.66 16.16 8.13
C VAL A 240 -19.12 17.53 8.62
N TRP A 241 -18.20 18.37 9.11
CA TRP A 241 -18.52 19.73 9.58
C TRP A 241 -19.10 20.61 8.46
N CYS A 242 -18.54 20.56 7.25
CA CYS A 242 -19.08 21.27 6.08
C CYS A 242 -20.52 20.85 5.75
N LEU A 243 -20.90 19.60 6.03
CA LEU A 243 -22.23 19.06 5.74
C LEU A 243 -23.24 19.23 6.90
N THR A 244 -22.79 19.59 8.11
CA THR A 244 -23.68 19.79 9.27
C THR A 244 -24.31 21.19 9.30
N PRO A 245 -25.63 21.32 9.52
CA PRO A 245 -26.35 22.60 9.46
C PRO A 245 -26.13 23.53 10.69
N LEU A 246 -25.29 23.16 11.65
CA LEU A 246 -25.14 23.88 12.93
C LEU A 246 -24.18 25.07 12.92
N HIS A 247 -23.57 25.38 11.77
CA HIS A 247 -23.13 26.74 11.48
C HIS A 247 -23.82 27.18 10.19
N PRO A 248 -24.70 28.20 10.24
CA PRO A 248 -25.23 28.77 9.03
C PRO A 248 -24.02 29.29 8.23
N CYS A 249 -23.83 28.73 7.03
CA CYS A 249 -23.27 29.51 5.94
C CYS A 249 -24.06 30.83 5.95
N PRO A 250 -23.43 32.02 6.00
CA PRO A 250 -24.17 33.28 6.11
C PRO A 250 -25.20 33.32 4.98
N ARG A 251 -26.48 33.20 5.35
CA ARG A 251 -27.56 33.66 4.49
C ARG A 251 -27.53 35.16 4.59
N GLU A 252 -26.94 35.83 3.63
CA GLU A 252 -27.27 37.22 3.36
C GLU A 252 -27.79 37.33 1.92
N THR A 253 -29.13 37.30 1.86
CA THR A 253 -29.96 38.24 1.09
C THR A 253 -29.43 38.68 -0.28
N ALA A 254 -29.89 38.01 -1.34
CA ALA A 254 -30.19 38.64 -2.63
C ALA A 254 -31.14 37.75 -3.44
N GLU A 255 -32.41 38.13 -3.39
CA GLU A 255 -33.40 38.04 -4.47
C GLU A 255 -32.89 37.50 -5.83
N TYR A 256 -33.33 36.31 -6.24
CA TYR A 256 -33.79 35.97 -7.59
C TYR A 256 -34.65 34.69 -7.55
N PRO A 257 -35.79 34.62 -8.28
CA PRO A 257 -36.79 33.56 -8.15
C PRO A 257 -36.55 32.40 -9.13
N GLN A 258 -37.11 31.23 -8.78
CA GLN A 258 -37.30 30.03 -9.62
C GLN A 258 -36.05 29.19 -9.94
N MET A 259 -35.84 28.13 -9.14
CA MET A 259 -35.81 26.78 -9.70
C MET A 259 -36.23 25.74 -8.67
N ARG A 260 -37.40 25.17 -8.93
CA ARG A 260 -38.03 24.08 -8.20
C ARG A 260 -37.61 22.77 -8.87
N LEU A 261 -37.28 21.77 -8.05
CA LEU A 261 -37.48 20.32 -8.20
C LEU A 261 -36.21 19.53 -7.84
N LEU A 262 -36.18 18.96 -6.63
CA LEU A 262 -36.27 17.52 -6.40
C LEU A 262 -36.84 17.27 -4.98
N PRO A 263 -37.57 16.15 -4.77
CA PRO A 263 -38.68 16.08 -3.83
C PRO A 263 -38.24 15.95 -2.38
N SER A 264 -39.02 16.59 -1.53
CA SER A 264 -39.15 16.30 -0.10
C SER A 264 -39.27 14.78 0.14
N ARG A 265 -38.23 14.19 0.74
CA ARG A 265 -38.34 12.91 1.43
C ARG A 265 -38.78 13.19 2.88
N PRO A 266 -39.82 12.50 3.38
CA PRO A 266 -40.57 12.94 4.56
C PRO A 266 -39.80 12.74 5.87
N GLU A 267 -40.34 13.41 6.89
CA GLU A 267 -39.91 13.49 8.28
C GLU A 267 -39.67 12.12 8.94
N ASN A 268 -38.80 12.12 9.97
CA ASN A 268 -38.39 11.00 10.83
C ASN A 268 -37.21 10.13 10.35
N ILE A 269 -36.07 10.78 10.14
CA ILE A 269 -34.82 10.20 10.62
C ILE A 269 -34.23 11.23 11.56
N SER A 270 -34.26 10.95 12.85
CA SER A 270 -33.33 11.56 13.80
C SER A 270 -31.93 11.24 13.31
N TYR A 271 -31.41 12.04 12.37
CA TYR A 271 -30.00 12.08 12.09
C TYR A 271 -29.41 12.57 13.40
N LEU A 272 -29.03 11.61 14.25
CA LEU A 272 -28.15 11.82 15.39
C LEU A 272 -27.14 12.83 14.92
N CYS A 273 -27.19 14.03 15.48
CA CYS A 273 -26.19 15.06 15.26
C CYS A 273 -24.85 14.35 15.41
N PHE A 274 -24.16 14.11 14.28
CA PHE A 274 -23.05 13.17 14.24
C PHE A 274 -21.89 13.89 14.92
N HIS A 275 -21.84 13.76 16.24
CA HIS A 275 -20.99 14.58 17.07
C HIS A 275 -19.54 14.39 16.58
N PRO A 276 -18.73 15.45 16.47
CA PRO A 276 -17.29 15.33 16.21
C PRO A 276 -16.60 14.36 17.18
N LEU A 277 -17.21 14.09 18.33
CA LEU A 277 -16.77 13.04 19.26
C LEU A 277 -16.77 11.65 18.63
N LYS A 278 -17.71 11.28 17.76
CA LYS A 278 -17.75 9.93 17.15
C LYS A 278 -16.60 9.72 16.17
N VAL A 279 -16.23 10.75 15.41
CA VAL A 279 -15.07 10.74 14.50
C VAL A 279 -13.76 10.68 15.31
N CYS A 280 -13.65 11.50 16.36
CA CYS A 280 -12.52 11.43 17.28
C CYS A 280 -12.46 10.08 18.01
N LEU A 281 -13.58 9.53 18.49
CA LEU A 281 -13.61 8.22 19.15
C LEU A 281 -13.22 7.10 18.20
N PHE A 282 -13.70 7.11 16.95
CA PHE A 282 -13.35 6.12 15.94
C PHE A 282 -11.84 6.12 15.69
N MET A 283 -11.24 7.29 15.46
CA MET A 283 -9.80 7.39 15.21
C MET A 283 -8.97 7.09 16.47
N VAL A 284 -9.41 7.53 17.64
CA VAL A 284 -8.76 7.23 18.93
C VAL A 284 -8.86 5.74 19.26
N HIS A 285 -9.97 5.06 18.96
CA HIS A 285 -10.11 3.62 19.11
C HIS A 285 -9.14 2.85 18.20
N VAL A 286 -9.03 3.26 16.93
CA VAL A 286 -8.10 2.65 15.97
C VAL A 286 -6.65 2.80 16.46
N VAL A 287 -6.28 3.98 16.94
CA VAL A 287 -4.94 4.29 17.48
C VAL A 287 -4.66 3.50 18.78
N LEU A 288 -5.58 3.52 19.75
CA LEU A 288 -5.43 2.80 21.02
C LEU A 288 -5.36 1.29 20.82
N LEU A 289 -6.12 0.76 19.87
CA LEU A 289 -6.07 -0.66 19.54
C LEU A 289 -4.73 -1.05 18.93
N GLN A 290 -4.12 -0.19 18.09
CA GLN A 290 -2.76 -0.45 17.62
C GLN A 290 -1.73 -0.39 18.76
N PHE A 291 -1.87 0.53 19.73
CA PHE A 291 -1.01 0.52 20.92
C PHE A 291 -1.14 -0.79 21.70
N ALA A 292 -2.37 -1.29 21.86
CA ALA A 292 -2.63 -2.57 22.51
C ALA A 292 -2.06 -3.76 21.71
N VAL A 293 -2.18 -3.74 20.38
CA VAL A 293 -1.61 -4.77 19.48
C VAL A 293 -0.09 -4.73 19.51
N ASN A 294 0.53 -3.55 19.42
CA ASN A 294 1.98 -3.39 19.53
C ASN A 294 2.49 -3.89 20.89
N LEU A 295 1.78 -3.57 21.98
CA LEU A 295 2.12 -4.08 23.30
C LEU A 295 1.95 -5.60 23.39
N LEU A 296 0.91 -6.16 22.76
CA LEU A 296 0.69 -7.61 22.67
C LEU A 296 1.82 -8.30 21.87
N ILE A 297 2.22 -7.73 20.73
CA ILE A 297 3.31 -8.25 19.90
C ILE A 297 4.61 -8.21 20.70
N VAL A 298 4.94 -7.08 21.32
CA VAL A 298 6.16 -6.94 22.14
C VAL A 298 6.15 -7.93 23.30
N THR A 299 5.03 -8.13 23.97
CA THR A 299 4.93 -9.07 25.11
C THR A 299 4.95 -10.53 24.68
N VAL A 300 4.37 -10.89 23.54
CA VAL A 300 4.43 -12.24 22.96
C VAL A 300 5.84 -12.54 22.45
N ASP A 301 6.48 -11.58 21.78
CA ASP A 301 7.84 -11.72 21.27
C ASP A 301 8.85 -11.81 22.42
N LEU A 302 8.76 -10.94 23.44
CA LEU A 302 9.53 -11.09 24.69
C LEU A 302 9.34 -12.46 25.32
N ARG A 303 8.11 -12.99 25.37
CA ARG A 303 7.82 -14.31 25.96
C ARG A 303 8.35 -15.45 25.08
N SER A 304 8.34 -15.30 23.76
CA SER A 304 8.89 -16.25 22.78
C SER A 304 10.42 -16.27 22.85
N ILE A 305 11.05 -15.10 22.91
CA ILE A 305 12.50 -14.92 23.11
C ILE A 305 12.91 -15.50 24.46
N PHE A 306 12.20 -15.20 25.55
CA PHE A 306 12.51 -15.74 26.88
C PHE A 306 12.38 -17.27 26.91
N ARG A 307 11.38 -17.83 26.22
CA ARG A 307 11.19 -19.28 26.11
C ARG A 307 12.29 -19.93 25.27
N THR A 308 12.76 -19.27 24.22
CA THR A 308 13.89 -19.72 23.38
C THR A 308 15.23 -19.64 24.14
N ILE A 309 15.49 -18.55 24.86
CA ILE A 309 16.68 -18.39 25.71
C ILE A 309 16.66 -19.42 26.85
N SER A 310 15.50 -19.65 27.48
CA SER A 310 15.35 -20.66 28.52
C SER A 310 15.55 -22.08 28.00
N PHE A 311 15.18 -22.36 26.74
CA PHE A 311 15.43 -23.64 26.08
C PHE A 311 16.92 -23.83 25.75
N LEU A 312 17.57 -22.78 25.22
CA LEU A 312 19.02 -22.76 24.95
C LEU A 312 19.85 -22.91 26.22
N ALA A 313 19.43 -22.28 27.32
CA ALA A 313 20.07 -22.40 28.63
C ALA A 313 19.93 -23.81 29.24
N HIS A 314 18.90 -24.58 28.86
CA HIS A 314 18.74 -25.98 29.28
C HIS A 314 19.43 -26.98 28.35
N SER A 315 19.77 -26.57 27.12
CA SER A 315 20.43 -27.41 26.12
C SER A 315 21.93 -27.20 25.99
N SER A 316 22.56 -26.37 26.83
CA SER A 316 24.03 -26.31 26.96
C SER A 316 24.51 -27.44 27.87
N PRO A 317 25.11 -28.53 27.36
CA PRO A 317 25.88 -29.43 28.20
C PRO A 317 27.15 -28.69 28.67
N VAL A 318 27.45 -28.87 29.96
CA VAL A 318 28.76 -28.66 30.58
C VAL A 318 29.86 -29.33 29.74
#